data_AF-A0A0A6ZDG2-F1
#
_entry.id   AF-A0A0A6ZDG2-F1
#
_cell.length_a   1.000
_cell.length_b   1.000
_cell.length_c   1.000
_cell.angle_alpha   90.00
_cell.angle_beta   90.00
_cell.angle_gamma   90.00
#
_symmetry.space_group_name_H-M   'P 1'
#
loop_
_entity.id
_entity.type
_entity.pdbx_description
1 polymer ?
#
loop_
_entity_poly.entity_id
_entity_poly.type
_entity_poly.pdbx_seq_one_letter_code
_entity_poly.pdbx_strand_id
1 'polypeptide(L)' 'LHRRCFSTGRPRANYRDFGLSGHILREMVHACLLPGATRSSW' A
#
# COMPACT_ATOMS: atom_id res chain seq x y z
N LEU A 1 -2.88 8.29 18.69
CA LEU A 1 -3.32 8.41 17.28
C LEU A 1 -2.86 7.18 16.49
N HIS A 2 -3.77 6.37 15.95
CA HIS A 2 -3.42 5.19 15.13
C HIS A 2 -3.59 5.52 13.64
N ARG A 3 -2.55 5.28 12.84
CA ARG A 3 -2.64 5.41 11.38
C ARG A 3 -3.50 4.28 10.83
N ARG A 4 -4.60 4.64 10.17
CA ARG A 4 -5.50 3.71 9.47
C ARG A 4 -5.24 3.77 7.98
N CYS A 5 -5.49 2.67 7.28
CA CYS A 5 -5.50 2.66 5.82
C CYS A 5 -6.57 3.63 5.32
N PHE A 6 -6.23 4.50 4.38
CA PHE A 6 -7.19 5.45 3.80
C PHE A 6 -8.31 4.77 3.00
N SER A 7 -8.00 3.65 2.33
CA SER A 7 -8.96 2.92 1.49
C SER A 7 -9.85 1.97 2.31
N THR A 8 -9.27 1.22 3.25
CA THR A 8 -9.98 0.12 3.97
C THR A 8 -10.18 0.36 5.47
N GLY A 9 -9.62 1.43 6.05
CA GLY A 9 -9.73 1.73 7.48
C GLY A 9 -8.94 0.79 8.41
N ARG A 10 -8.19 -0.18 7.85
CA ARG A 10 -7.44 -1.18 8.62
C ARG A 10 -6.40 -0.52 9.53
N PRO A 11 -6.34 -0.85 10.83
CA PRO A 11 -5.49 -0.16 11.81
C PRO A 11 -4.04 -0.68 11.86
N ARG A 12 -3.69 -1.70 11.05
CA ARG A 12 -2.39 -2.40 11.10
C ARG A 12 -1.81 -2.60 9.70
N ALA A 13 -0.48 -2.73 9.64
CA ALA A 13 0.29 -2.97 8.42
C ALA A 13 0.08 -1.91 7.33
N ASN A 14 0.12 -0.64 7.75
CA ASN A 14 0.02 0.53 6.87
C ASN A 14 1.41 1.08 6.60
N TYR A 15 1.73 1.31 5.32
CA TYR A 15 2.96 1.99 4.92
C TYR A 15 2.82 3.49 5.15
N ARG A 16 3.81 4.13 5.79
CA ARG A 16 3.75 5.56 6.15
C ARG A 16 3.72 6.47 4.92
N ASP A 17 4.48 6.13 3.90
CA ASP A 17 4.64 6.96 2.70
C ASP A 17 3.38 6.95 1.82
N PHE A 18 2.64 5.84 1.85
CA PHE A 18 1.43 5.65 1.05
C PHE A 18 0.13 5.86 1.85
N GLY A 19 0.16 5.73 3.18
CA GLY A 19 -1.06 5.77 4.01
C GLY A 19 -2.02 4.60 3.75
N LEU A 20 -1.55 3.55 3.08
CA LEU A 20 -2.33 2.40 2.65
C LEU A 20 -1.83 1.11 3.31
N SER A 21 -2.74 0.16 3.44
CA SER A 21 -2.39 -1.18 3.89
C SER A 21 -1.61 -1.92 2.80
N GLY A 22 -0.71 -2.82 3.21
CA GLY A 22 0.17 -3.51 2.25
C GLY A 22 -0.54 -4.37 1.20
N HIS A 23 -1.72 -4.91 1.49
CA HIS A 23 -2.51 -5.66 0.50
C HIS A 23 -3.01 -4.76 -0.62
N ILE A 24 -3.54 -3.57 -0.30
CA ILE A 24 -4.02 -2.61 -1.30
C ILE A 24 -2.84 -2.12 -2.13
N LEU A 25 -1.71 -1.80 -1.47
CA LEU A 25 -0.50 -1.42 -2.18
C LEU A 25 -0.08 -2.49 -3.19
N ARG A 26 -0.10 -3.77 -2.80
CA ARG A 26 0.22 -4.89 -3.68
C ARG A 26 -0.73 -4.99 -4.87
N GLU A 27 -2.03 -4.86 -4.64
CA GLU A 27 -3.04 -4.87 -5.71
C GLU A 27 -2.83 -3.72 -6.70
N MET A 28 -2.52 -2.52 -6.20
CA MET A 28 -2.21 -1.36 -7.03
C MET A 28 -0.93 -1.54 -7.86
N VAL A 29 0.11 -2.16 -7.29
CA VAL A 29 1.33 -2.51 -8.04
C VAL A 29 1.02 -3.53 -9.14
N HIS A 30 0.20 -4.55 -8.86
CA HIS A 30 -0.22 -5.52 -9.88
C HIS A 30 -1.09 -4.90 -10.97
N ALA A 31 -1.90 -3.90 -10.63
CA ALA A 31 -2.72 -3.15 -11.58
C ALA A 31 -1.94 -2.04 -12.32
N CYS A 32 -0.62 -1.91 -12.11
CA CYS A 32 0.23 -0.87 -12.70
C CYS A 32 -0.25 0.57 -12.41
N LEU A 33 -0.92 0.79 -11.26
CA LEU A 33 -1.45 2.09 -10.86
C LEU A 33 -0.43 2.98 -10.14
N LEU A 34 0.69 2.40 -9.69
CA LEU A 34 1.74 3.10 -8.96
C LEU A 34 2.93 3.36 -9.88
N PRO A 35 3.15 4.61 -10.33
CA PRO A 35 4.27 4.93 -11.21
C PRO A 35 5.60 4.68 -10.50
N GLY A 36 6.51 3.96 -11.17
CA GLY A 36 7.84 3.63 -10.63
C GLY A 36 7.87 2.51 -9.59
N ALA A 37 6.72 1.91 -9.26
CA ALA A 37 6.66 0.75 -8.39
C ALA A 37 6.77 -0.56 -9.19
N THR A 38 7.86 -1.30 -8.99
CA THR A 38 8.09 -2.61 -9.60
C THR A 38 8.33 -3.63 -8.50
N ARG A 39 7.93 -4.89 -8.72
CA ARG A 39 8.32 -5.99 -7.82
C ARG A 39 9.84 -6.16 -7.85
N SER A 40 10.45 -6.28 -6.68
CA SER A 40 11.86 -6.66 -6.55
C SER A 40 12.08 -8.09 -7.08
N SER A 41 13.15 -8.28 -7.85
CA SER A 41 13.54 -9.58 -8.43
C SER A 41 14.94 -9.99 -7.99
N TRP A 42 15.39 -9.46 -6.85
CA TRP A 42 16.64 -9.87 -6.21
C TRP A 42 16.44 -11.17 -5.44
#